data_AF-B3E5E4-F1
#
_entry.id   AF-B3E5E4-F1
#
_cell.length_a   1.000
_cell.length_b   1.000
_cell.length_c   1.000
_cell.angle_alpha   90.00
_cell.angle_beta   90.00
_cell.angle_gamma   90.00
#
_symmetry.space_group_name_H-M   'P 1'
#
loop_
_entity.id
_entity.type
_entity.pdbx_description
1 polymer ?
#
loop_
_entity_poly.entity_id
_entity_poly.type
_entity_poly.pdbx_seq_one_letter_code
_entity_poly.pdbx_strand_id
1 'polypeptide(L)' 'MTRFEKVQGLIQKAGKGKVAVEKIVPAADLRSDLGLDSLAMMELLVLTEEAFGLTISKEDAVATKTVGEMIAYIDSHVTA' A
#
# COMPACT_ATOMS: atom_id res chain seq x y z
N MET A 1 -5.48 11.63 -11.10
CA MET A 1 -4.82 10.76 -10.12
C MET A 1 -5.31 9.35 -10.30
N THR A 2 -4.44 8.46 -10.72
CA THR A 2 -4.68 7.02 -10.80
C THR A 2 -4.63 6.39 -9.41
N ARG A 3 -5.22 5.19 -9.23
CA ARG A 3 -5.13 4.43 -7.97
C ARG A 3 -3.66 4.18 -7.57
N PHE A 4 -2.82 3.89 -8.55
CA PHE A 4 -1.38 3.70 -8.36
C PHE A 4 -0.72 4.94 -7.74
N GLU A 5 -0.94 6.15 -8.30
CA GLU A 5 -0.37 7.39 -7.75
C GLU A 5 -0.82 7.66 -6.30
N LYS A 6 -2.09 7.39 -5.98
CA LYS A 6 -2.58 7.48 -4.60
C LYS A 6 -1.83 6.51 -3.69
N VAL A 7 -1.77 5.22 -4.06
CA VAL A 7 -1.07 4.19 -3.27
C VAL A 7 0.41 4.52 -3.12
N GLN A 8 1.06 5.03 -4.16
CA GLN A 8 2.44 5.54 -4.10
C GLN A 8 2.60 6.60 -3.03
N GLY A 9 1.68 7.57 -2.97
CA GLY A 9 1.69 8.61 -1.93
C GLY A 9 1.49 8.05 -0.51
N LEU A 10 0.61 7.05 -0.35
CA LEU A 10 0.38 6.41 0.95
C LEU A 10 1.61 5.62 1.41
N ILE A 11 2.23 4.86 0.51
CA ILE A 11 3.48 4.12 0.76
C ILE A 11 4.60 5.07 1.16
N GLN A 12 4.74 6.21 0.49
CA GLN A 12 5.75 7.20 0.84
C GLN A 12 5.54 7.79 2.23
N LYS A 13 4.28 8.09 2.58
CA LYS A 13 3.91 8.57 3.92
C LYS A 13 4.22 7.53 4.99
N ALA A 14 3.77 6.29 4.80
CA ALA A 14 4.03 5.18 5.71
C ALA A 14 5.54 4.88 5.87
N GLY A 15 6.28 4.96 4.76
CA GLY A 15 7.74 4.84 4.73
C GLY A 15 8.49 6.08 5.25
N LYS A 16 7.78 7.13 5.69
CA LYS A 16 8.35 8.40 6.19
C LYS A 16 9.40 9.01 5.23
N GLY A 17 9.15 8.90 3.93
CA GLY A 17 10.05 9.40 2.88
C GLY A 17 11.33 8.57 2.67
N LYS A 18 11.48 7.42 3.34
CA LYS A 18 12.60 6.49 3.10
C LYS A 18 12.43 5.67 1.82
N VAL A 19 11.22 5.62 1.29
CA VAL A 19 10.88 4.85 0.08
C VAL A 19 10.90 5.77 -1.13
N ALA A 20 11.77 5.48 -2.09
CA ALA A 20 11.84 6.21 -3.34
C ALA A 20 10.64 5.85 -4.24
N VAL A 21 9.99 6.87 -4.80
CA VAL A 21 8.85 6.76 -5.75
C VAL A 21 9.15 5.78 -6.88
N GLU A 22 10.39 5.83 -7.37
CA GLU A 22 10.92 5.03 -8.47
C GLU A 22 10.96 3.53 -8.15
N LYS A 23 11.10 3.16 -6.87
CA LYS A 23 11.06 1.77 -6.41
C LYS A 23 9.65 1.25 -6.19
N ILE A 24 8.67 2.14 -6.05
CA ILE A 24 7.28 1.76 -5.83
C ILE A 24 6.71 1.31 -7.18
N VAL A 25 7.01 0.08 -7.56
CA VAL A 25 6.48 -0.57 -8.78
C VAL A 25 5.50 -1.67 -8.38
N PRO A 26 4.55 -2.08 -9.25
CA PRO A 26 3.57 -3.12 -8.92
C PRO A 26 4.20 -4.45 -8.50
N ALA A 27 5.40 -4.76 -9.02
CA ALA A 27 6.15 -5.96 -8.69
C ALA A 27 7.00 -5.84 -7.41
N ALA A 28 7.11 -4.64 -6.81
CA ALA A 28 7.91 -4.42 -5.62
C ALA A 28 7.22 -5.01 -4.39
N ASP A 29 8.01 -5.70 -3.56
CA ASP A 29 7.57 -6.19 -2.27
C ASP A 29 7.59 -5.06 -1.24
N LEU A 30 6.47 -4.86 -0.54
CA LEU A 30 6.29 -3.80 0.45
C LEU A 30 7.32 -3.90 1.58
N ARG A 31 7.70 -5.11 2.01
CA ARG A 31 8.63 -5.31 3.14
C ARG A 31 10.07 -5.47 2.65
N SER A 32 10.29 -6.30 1.66
CA SER A 32 11.63 -6.72 1.22
C SER A 32 12.27 -5.72 0.26
N ASP A 33 11.48 -5.14 -0.66
CA ASP A 33 12.00 -4.22 -1.67
C ASP A 33 11.93 -2.76 -1.19
N LEU A 34 10.78 -2.39 -0.62
CA LEU A 34 10.55 -1.04 -0.09
C LEU A 34 10.98 -0.87 1.36
N GLY A 35 11.28 -1.94 2.09
CA GLY A 35 11.76 -1.84 3.47
C GLY A 35 10.70 -1.34 4.45
N LEU A 36 9.41 -1.57 4.18
CA LEU A 36 8.37 -1.19 5.14
C LEU A 36 8.36 -2.17 6.31
N ASP A 37 8.75 -1.66 7.48
CA ASP A 37 8.65 -2.38 8.75
C ASP A 37 7.19 -2.69 9.10
N SER A 38 6.97 -3.59 10.07
CA SER A 38 5.63 -3.96 10.56
C SER A 38 4.78 -2.75 11.00
N LEU A 39 5.40 -1.72 11.57
CA LEU A 39 4.73 -0.47 11.94
C LEU A 39 4.32 0.34 10.71
N ALA A 40 5.20 0.45 9.71
CA ALA A 40 4.90 1.15 8.47
C ALA A 40 3.81 0.41 7.68
N MET A 41 3.77 -0.92 7.72
CA MET A 41 2.67 -1.70 7.17
C MET A 41 1.34 -1.38 7.87
N MET A 42 1.30 -1.32 9.21
CA MET A 42 0.08 -0.91 9.94
C MET A 42 -0.37 0.51 9.56
N GLU A 43 0.58 1.45 9.45
CA GLU A 43 0.29 2.83 9.07
C GLU A 43 -0.23 2.92 7.63
N LEU A 44 0.38 2.17 6.71
CA LEU A 44 -0.07 2.07 5.32
C LEU A 44 -1.50 1.55 5.21
N LEU A 45 -1.86 0.54 6.00
CA LEU A 45 -3.22 -0.02 6.01
C LEU A 45 -4.23 1.03 6.44
N VAL A 46 -4.03 1.66 7.60
CA VAL A 46 -4.94 2.69 8.11
C VAL A 46 -5.06 3.85 7.12
N LEU A 47 -3.95 4.32 6.57
CA LEU A 47 -3.95 5.37 5.55
C LEU A 47 -4.72 4.96 4.29
N THR A 48 -4.68 3.69 3.91
CA THR A 48 -5.40 3.16 2.75
C THR A 48 -6.88 3.02 3.02
N GLU A 49 -7.25 2.48 4.18
CA GLU A 49 -8.63 2.41 4.65
C GLU A 49 -9.29 3.80 4.67
N GLU A 50 -8.61 4.80 5.23
CA GLU A 50 -9.11 6.18 5.26
C GLU A 50 -9.14 6.85 3.87
N ALA A 51 -8.11 6.65 3.05
CA ALA A 51 -8.01 7.30 1.75
C ALA A 51 -9.00 6.76 0.70
N PHE A 52 -9.42 5.50 0.86
CA PHE A 52 -10.32 4.81 -0.06
C PHE A 52 -11.67 4.43 0.54
N GLY A 53 -11.87 4.60 1.85
CA GLY A 53 -13.11 4.26 2.53
C GLY A 53 -13.39 2.76 2.57
N LEU A 54 -12.35 1.94 2.67
CA LEU A 54 -12.44 0.48 2.68
C LEU A 54 -11.92 -0.08 4.02
N THR A 55 -12.10 -1.38 4.23
CA THR A 55 -11.60 -2.07 5.43
C THR A 55 -10.69 -3.21 4.99
N ILE A 56 -9.42 -3.16 5.37
CA ILE A 56 -8.43 -4.21 5.10
C ILE A 56 -8.22 -5.01 6.37
N SER A 57 -8.59 -6.29 6.33
CA SER A 57 -8.30 -7.19 7.44
C SER A 57 -6.80 -7.39 7.59
N LYS A 58 -6.33 -7.60 8.83
CA LYS A 58 -4.92 -7.93 9.10
C LYS A 58 -4.44 -9.13 8.27
N GLU A 59 -5.32 -10.11 8.05
CA GLU A 59 -5.02 -11.29 7.24
C GLU A 59 -4.78 -10.91 5.76
N ASP A 60 -5.66 -10.11 5.17
CA ASP A 60 -5.50 -9.60 3.79
C ASP A 60 -4.26 -8.73 3.65
N ALA A 61 -3.98 -7.90 4.64
CA ALA A 61 -2.77 -7.09 4.70
C ALA A 61 -1.49 -7.92 4.80
N VAL A 62 -1.54 -9.07 5.48
CA VAL A 62 -0.42 -10.00 5.58
C VAL A 62 -0.28 -10.83 4.30
N ALA A 63 -1.41 -11.14 3.64
CA ALA A 63 -1.46 -11.80 2.34
C ALA A 63 -0.93 -10.90 1.22
N THR A 64 -1.20 -9.59 1.32
CA THR A 64 -0.71 -8.57 0.39
C THR A 64 0.78 -8.33 0.60
N LYS A 65 1.61 -8.83 -0.32
CA LYS A 65 3.07 -8.69 -0.24
C LYS A 65 3.58 -7.61 -1.16
N THR A 66 2.95 -7.47 -2.32
CA THR A 66 3.37 -6.53 -3.36
C THR A 66 2.47 -5.31 -3.48
N VAL A 67 3.02 -4.22 -4.04
CA VAL A 67 2.25 -3.01 -4.35
C VAL A 67 1.12 -3.32 -5.33
N GLY A 68 1.36 -4.20 -6.30
CA GLY A 68 0.37 -4.60 -7.30
C GLY A 68 -0.82 -5.33 -6.68
N GLU A 69 -0.56 -6.28 -5.77
CA GLU A 69 -1.63 -6.96 -5.02
C GLU A 69 -2.46 -5.98 -4.19
N MET A 70 -1.81 -5.03 -3.54
CA MET A 70 -2.50 -4.00 -2.76
C MET A 70 -3.43 -3.17 -3.65
N ILE A 71 -2.94 -2.73 -4.80
CA ILE A 71 -3.73 -1.97 -5.77
C ILE A 71 -4.89 -2.80 -6.31
N ALA A 72 -4.65 -4.07 -6.65
CA ALA A 72 -5.68 -4.97 -7.15
C ALA A 72 -6.76 -5.22 -6.09
N TYR A 73 -6.37 -5.36 -4.83
CA TYR A 73 -7.28 -5.49 -3.70
C TYR A 73 -8.17 -4.24 -3.58
N ILE A 74 -7.55 -3.06 -3.59
CA ILE A 74 -8.27 -1.78 -3.56
C ILE A 74 -9.20 -1.65 -4.75
N ASP A 75 -8.76 -2.00 -5.96
CA ASP A 75 -9.58 -1.92 -7.17
C ASP A 75 -10.79 -2.85 -7.12
N SER A 76 -10.63 -4.03 -6.52
CA SER A 76 -11.71 -5.01 -6.35
C SER A 76 -12.72 -4.63 -5.26
N HIS A 77 -12.31 -3.86 -4.24
CA HIS A 77 -13.18 -3.46 -3.14
C HIS A 77 -13.77 -2.06 -3.32
N VAL A 78 -13.02 -1.15 -3.93
CA VAL A 78 -13.47 0.19 -4.30
C VAL A 78 -14.11 0.09 -5.67
N THR A 79 -15.34 -0.40 -5.68
CA THR A 79 -16.22 -0.26 -6.83
C THR A 79 -16.57 1.22 -6.96
N ALA A 80 -16.23 1.83 -8.10
CA ALA A 80 -16.58 3.22 -8.39
C ALA A 80 -18.09 3.42 -8.49
#